data_AF-A0AAN5D5B0-F1
#
_entry.id   AF-A0AAN5D5B0-F1
#
_cell.length_a   1.000
_cell.length_b   1.000
_cell.length_c   1.000
_cell.angle_alpha   90.00
_cell.angle_beta   90.00
_cell.angle_gamma   90.00
#
_symmetry.space_group_name_H-M   'P 1'
#
loop_
_entity.id
_entity.type
_entity.pdbx_description
1 polymer ?
#
loop_
_entity_poly.entity_id
_entity_poly.type
_entity_poly.pdbx_seq_one_letter_code
_entity_poly.pdbx_strand_id
1 'polypeptide(L)' 'RFTCPILILHAEDDHIIPVKLGRALKKIKNNYAQGKRDVTIPKTREFSYTFIYTEHELPEIVSKLVSR' A
#
# COMPACT_ATOMS: atom_id res chain seq x y z
N ARG A 1 2.99 -15.43 17.88
CA ARG A 1 3.47 -14.66 16.71
C ARG A 1 2.27 -14.55 15.77
N PHE A 2 1.69 -13.35 15.61
CA PHE A 2 0.50 -13.18 14.75
C PHE A 2 0.93 -13.13 13.29
N THR A 3 0.34 -13.98 12.45
CA THR A 3 0.57 -14.02 11.01
C THR A 3 -0.51 -13.19 10.31
N CYS A 4 -0.45 -11.87 10.50
CA CYS A 4 -1.37 -10.94 9.83
C CYS A 4 -0.70 -10.39 8.57
N PRO A 5 -1.21 -10.68 7.36
CA PRO A 5 -0.71 -10.07 6.14
C PRO A 5 -1.05 -8.57 6.13
N ILE A 6 -0.04 -7.73 5.84
CA ILE A 6 -0.21 -6.26 5.83
C ILE A 6 0.06 -5.76 4.42
N LEU A 7 -0.97 -5.11 3.85
CA LEU A 7 -0.89 -4.33 2.61
C LEU A 7 -0.78 -2.84 2.95
N ILE A 8 0.22 -2.19 2.35
CA ILE A 8 0.40 -0.73 2.44
C ILE A 8 0.18 -0.17 1.04
N LEU A 9 -0.87 0.64 0.90
CA LEU A 9 -1.22 1.36 -0.34
C LEU A 9 -0.94 2.85 -0.13
N HIS A 10 -0.26 3.47 -1.10
CA HIS A 10 -0.01 4.91 -1.03
C HIS A 10 0.13 5.52 -2.43
N ALA A 11 -0.51 6.66 -2.66
CA ALA A 11 -0.40 7.43 -3.88
C ALA A 11 0.76 8.42 -3.73
N GLU A 12 1.67 8.52 -4.71
CA GLU A 12 2.83 9.41 -4.57
C GLU A 12 2.47 10.90 -4.59
N ASP A 13 1.31 11.24 -5.16
CA ASP A 13 0.74 12.58 -5.28
C ASP A 13 -0.23 12.92 -4.14
N ASP A 14 -0.29 12.09 -3.10
CA ASP A 14 -0.99 12.41 -1.87
C ASP A 14 -0.35 13.65 -1.20
N HIS A 15 -1.07 14.77 -1.26
CA HIS A 15 -0.64 16.05 -0.71
C HIS A 15 -1.04 16.22 0.77
N ILE A 16 -1.85 15.32 1.31
CA ILE A 16 -2.32 15.33 2.70
C ILE A 16 -1.45 14.42 3.56
N ILE A 17 -1.22 13.18 3.12
CA ILE A 17 -0.39 12.19 3.81
C ILE A 17 0.93 12.02 3.04
N PRO A 18 2.07 12.43 3.58
CA PRO A 18 3.35 12.29 2.89
C PRO A 18 3.79 10.83 2.69
N VAL A 19 4.26 10.49 1.47
CA VAL A 19 4.80 9.16 1.10
C VAL A 19 5.91 8.61 2.00
N LYS A 20 6.64 9.49 2.70
CA LYS A 20 7.64 9.09 3.71
C LYS A 20 7.03 8.25 4.83
N LEU A 21 5.75 8.45 5.18
CA LEU A 21 5.05 7.68 6.21
C LEU A 21 4.80 6.24 5.75
N GLY A 22 4.29 6.04 4.53
CA GLY A 22 4.13 4.70 3.95
C GLY A 22 5.46 3.95 3.86
N ARG A 23 6.55 4.64 3.51
CA ARG A 23 7.91 4.08 3.50
C ARG A 23 8.40 3.70 4.90
N ALA A 24 8.09 4.49 5.92
CA ALA A 24 8.44 4.17 7.31
C ALA A 24 7.69 2.92 7.81
N LEU A 25 6.39 2.82 7.52
CA LEU A 25 5.60 1.62 7.83
C LEU A 25 6.13 0.38 7.13
N LYS A 26 6.56 0.49 5.87
CA LYS A 26 7.24 -0.60 5.14
C LYS A 26 8.49 -1.10 5.87
N LYS A 27 9.33 -0.18 6.37
CA LYS A 27 10.54 -0.54 7.13
C LYS A 27 10.19 -1.33 8.39
N ILE A 28 9.17 -0.91 9.14
CA ILE A 28 8.71 -1.61 10.35
C ILE A 28 8.10 -2.97 9.97
N LYS A 29 7.23 -3.02 8.96
CA LYS A 29 6.63 -4.27 8.46
C LYS A 29 7.67 -5.32 8.12
N ASN A 30 8.77 -4.92 7.48
CA ASN A 30 9.84 -5.84 7.09
C ASN A 30 10.45 -6.59 8.29
N ASN A 31 10.43 -5.98 9.48
CA ASN A 31 10.98 -6.56 10.69
C ASN A 31 9.98 -7.43 11.47
N TYR A 32 8.66 -7.26 11.26
CA TYR A 32 7.65 -7.84 12.17
C TYR A 32 6.52 -8.65 11.51
N ALA A 33 6.23 -8.53 10.20
CA ALA A 33 5.08 -9.19 9.57
C ALA A 33 5.47 -10.27 8.53
N GLN A 34 4.72 -11.38 8.52
CA GLN A 34 4.70 -12.38 7.44
C GLN A 34 3.58 -12.03 6.43
N GLY A 35 3.86 -12.15 5.12
CA GLY A 35 2.92 -11.74 4.06
C GLY A 35 3.05 -10.25 3.69
N LYS A 36 4.06 -9.92 2.87
CA LYS A 36 4.47 -8.54 2.57
C LYS A 36 4.04 -8.16 1.14
N ARG A 37 3.13 -7.20 1.00
CA ARG A 37 2.93 -6.44 -0.25
C ARG A 37 2.86 -4.94 0.01
N ASP A 38 3.51 -4.19 -0.85
CA ASP A 38 3.52 -2.73 -0.83
C ASP A 38 3.34 -2.26 -2.26
N VAL A 39 2.35 -1.39 -2.48
CA VAL A 39 2.08 -0.80 -3.78
C VAL A 39 2.09 0.70 -3.63
N THR A 40 3.06 1.31 -4.30
CA THR A 40 3.15 2.76 -4.44
C THR A 40 2.62 3.10 -5.82
N ILE A 41 1.54 3.87 -5.88
CA ILE A 41 0.92 4.25 -7.15
C ILE A 41 1.58 5.54 -7.66
N PRO A 42 2.13 5.55 -8.89
CA PRO A 42 2.87 6.70 -9.42
C PRO A 42 2.01 7.96 -9.50
N LYS A 43 2.65 9.13 -9.35
CA LYS A 43 2.00 10.46 -9.49
C LYS A 43 1.27 10.67 -10.81
N THR A 44 1.67 9.97 -11.86
CA THR A 44 1.09 10.09 -13.20
C THR A 44 -0.35 9.60 -13.30
N ARG A 45 -0.86 8.94 -12.26
CA ARG A 45 -2.25 8.46 -12.21
C ARG A 45 -3.22 9.42 -11.48
N GLU A 46 -2.73 10.56 -10.97
CA GLU A 46 -3.54 11.67 -10.43
C GLU A 46 -4.59 11.30 -9.37
N PHE A 47 -4.34 10.27 -8.57
CA PHE A 47 -5.29 9.82 -7.55
C PHE A 47 -5.36 10.73 -6.31
N SER A 48 -4.40 11.65 -6.16
CA SER A 48 -4.29 12.57 -5.04
C SER A 48 -4.48 11.85 -3.69
N TYR A 49 -5.21 12.43 -2.74
CA TYR A 49 -5.47 11.83 -1.43
C TYR A 49 -6.63 10.82 -1.43
N THR A 50 -7.70 11.12 -2.17
CA THR A 50 -8.98 10.43 -1.99
C THR A 50 -9.19 9.27 -2.95
N PHE A 51 -8.59 9.25 -4.15
CA PHE A 51 -9.03 8.33 -5.21
C PHE A 51 -8.20 7.05 -5.32
N ILE A 52 -7.30 6.78 -4.37
CA ILE A 52 -6.49 5.56 -4.42
C ILE A 52 -7.33 4.26 -4.43
N TYR A 53 -8.56 4.32 -3.90
CA TYR A 53 -9.50 3.19 -3.93
C TYR A 53 -10.08 2.90 -5.32
N THR A 54 -9.98 3.83 -6.27
CA THR A 54 -10.48 3.65 -7.65
C THR A 54 -9.46 3.00 -8.57
N GLU A 55 -8.27 2.66 -8.06
CA GLU A 55 -7.22 2.02 -8.85
C GLU A 55 -7.73 0.70 -9.46
N HIS A 56 -7.64 0.59 -10.79
CA HIS A 56 -8.14 -0.56 -11.55
C HIS A 56 -7.45 -1.87 -11.17
N GLU A 57 -6.18 -1.80 -10.76
CA GLU A 57 -5.41 -2.97 -10.32
C GLU A 57 -5.70 -3.37 -8.86
N LEU A 58 -6.47 -2.56 -8.10
CA LEU A 58 -6.72 -2.79 -6.67
C LEU A 58 -7.38 -4.14 -6.38
N PRO A 59 -8.40 -4.62 -7.12
CA PRO A 59 -8.99 -5.94 -6.90
C PRO A 59 -7.97 -7.07 -7.05
N GLU A 60 -7.08 -6.97 -8.04
CA GLU A 60 -6.03 -7.95 -8.27
C GLU A 60 -4.99 -7.93 -7.15
N ILE A 61 -4.59 -6.74 -6.68
CA ILE A 61 -3.64 -6.55 -5.56
C ILE A 61 -4.20 -7.18 -4.27
N VAL A 62 -5.49 -6.96 -3.98
CA VAL A 62 -6.15 -7.49 -2.78
C VAL A 62 -6.32 -9.01 -2.88
N SER A 63 -6.77 -9.55 -4.02
CA SER A 63 -6.86 -11.00 -4.24
C SER A 63 -5.51 -11.68 -4.03
N LYS A 64 -4.45 -11.10 -4.57
CA LYS A 64 -3.06 -11.52 -4.40
C LYS A 64 -2.52 -11.47 -2.96
N LEU A 65 -3.17 -10.73 -2.05
CA LEU A 65 -2.87 -10.69 -0.62
C LEU A 65 -3.63 -11.78 0.15
N VAL A 66 -4.93 -11.94 -0.16
CA VAL A 66 -5.85 -12.83 0.56
C VAL A 66 -5.73 -14.29 0.14
N SER A 67 -5.41 -14.56 -1.13
CA SER A 67 -5.26 -15.93 -1.67
C SER A 67 -3.94 -16.62 -1.27
N ARG A 68 -3.32 -16.22 -0.14
CA ARG A 68 -2.07 -16.76 0.38
C ARG A 68 -2.26 -17.45 1.72
#